data_AF-A0A3B8JNH2-F1
#
_entry.id   AF-A0A3B8JNH2-F1
#
_cell.length_a   1.000
_cell.length_b   1.000
_cell.length_c   1.000
_cell.angle_alpha   90.00
_cell.angle_beta   90.00
_cell.angle_gamma   90.00
#
_symmetry.space_group_name_H-M   'P 1'
#
loop_
_entity.id
_entity.type
_entity.pdbx_description
1 polymer ?
#
loop_
_entity_poly.entity_id
_entity_poly.type
_entity_poly.pdbx_seq_one_letter_code
_entity_poly.pdbx_strand_id
1 'polypeptide(L)' 'NRGSQETAADRMHWPYGVLYHQGRLFVADTGNRRVLVWNQLPDSNGQPADLVLGQPDMRSRNENDGGPPSAS' A
#
# COMPACT_ATOMS: atom_id res chain seq x y z
N ASN A 1 -7.37 -6.51 -3.93
CA ASN A 1 -8.55 -6.01 -4.67
C ASN A 1 -9.84 -6.60 -4.11
N ARG A 2 -10.31 -6.10 -2.94
CA ARG A 2 -11.58 -6.55 -2.34
C ARG A 2 -12.79 -5.67 -2.71
N GLY A 3 -12.67 -4.86 -3.75
CA GLY A 3 -13.78 -4.13 -4.39
C GLY A 3 -14.44 -2.99 -3.60
N SER A 4 -13.96 -2.66 -2.39
CA SER A 4 -14.48 -1.52 -1.60
C SER A 4 -13.65 -0.26 -1.79
N GLN A 5 -14.29 0.91 -1.67
CA GLN A 5 -13.63 2.23 -1.68
C GLN A 5 -12.80 2.50 -0.41
N GLU A 6 -13.00 1.74 0.66
CA GLU A 6 -12.23 1.89 1.90
C GLU A 6 -10.80 1.36 1.75
N THR A 7 -9.83 2.25 1.95
CA THR A 7 -8.41 1.92 2.05
C THR A 7 -8.09 1.35 3.42
N ALA A 8 -7.48 0.17 3.45
CA ALA A 8 -7.00 -0.48 4.66
C ALA A 8 -5.74 -1.30 4.34
N ALA A 9 -5.01 -1.74 5.37
CA ALA A 9 -3.76 -2.48 5.24
C ALA A 9 -3.90 -3.85 4.54
N ASP A 10 -5.12 -4.39 4.48
CA ASP A 10 -5.48 -5.67 3.84
C ASP A 10 -6.19 -5.50 2.48
N ARG A 11 -6.17 -4.28 1.92
CA ARG A 11 -6.86 -3.92 0.68
C ARG A 11 -5.91 -3.26 -0.30
N MET A 12 -6.13 -3.54 -1.58
CA MET A 12 -5.35 -2.99 -2.70
C MET A 12 -6.31 -2.54 -3.81
N HIS A 13 -5.95 -1.45 -4.49
CA HIS A 13 -6.65 -0.80 -5.59
C HIS A 13 -5.67 -0.62 -6.76
N TRP A 14 -5.90 -1.38 -7.86
CA TRP A 14 -5.04 -1.42 -9.05
C TRP A 14 -3.54 -1.60 -8.75
N PRO A 15 -3.14 -2.69 -8.08
CA PRO A 15 -1.72 -2.94 -7.84
C PRO A 15 -1.03 -3.39 -9.14
N TYR A 16 0.06 -2.71 -9.51
CA TYR A 16 0.76 -2.95 -10.80
C TYR A 16 2.14 -3.58 -10.66
N GLY A 17 2.74 -3.51 -9.47
CA GLY A 17 4.09 -4.01 -9.23
C GLY A 17 4.14 -4.89 -8.00
N VAL A 18 4.89 -5.98 -8.09
CA VAL A 18 5.25 -6.85 -6.96
C VAL A 18 6.75 -7.09 -6.98
N LEU A 19 7.38 -7.00 -5.81
CA LEU A 19 8.79 -7.34 -5.61
C LEU A 19 8.93 -8.16 -4.33
N TYR A 20 9.69 -9.23 -4.40
CA TYR A 20 10.12 -9.98 -3.23
C TYR A 20 11.65 -9.87 -3.11
N HIS A 21 12.11 -9.35 -1.98
CA HIS A 21 13.53 -9.09 -1.76
C HIS A 21 13.90 -9.26 -0.28
N GLN A 22 14.95 -10.05 -0.01
CA GLN A 22 15.46 -10.27 1.34
C GLN A 22 14.38 -10.65 2.38
N GLY A 23 13.44 -11.53 2.00
CA GLY A 23 12.37 -11.98 2.90
C GLY A 23 11.16 -11.04 2.98
N ARG A 24 11.19 -9.87 2.34
CA ARG A 24 10.13 -8.88 2.38
C ARG A 24 9.36 -8.83 1.07
N LEU A 25 8.05 -8.67 1.17
CA LEU A 25 7.15 -8.48 0.03
C LEU A 25 6.79 -7.01 -0.09
N PHE A 26 6.96 -6.44 -1.28
CA PHE A 26 6.59 -5.08 -1.62
C PHE A 26 5.54 -5.13 -2.73
N VAL A 27 4.44 -4.40 -2.54
CA VAL A 27 3.39 -4.28 -3.55
C VAL A 27 3.13 -2.80 -3.82
N ALA A 28 3.28 -2.40 -5.08
CA ALA A 28 2.88 -1.08 -5.53
C ALA A 28 1.36 -1.03 -5.69
N ASP A 29 0.69 -0.40 -4.73
CA ASP A 29 -0.77 -0.27 -4.65
C ASP A 29 -1.18 1.05 -5.35
N THR A 30 -0.98 1.09 -6.66
CA THR A 30 -0.95 2.30 -7.50
C THR A 30 -2.20 3.16 -7.36
N GLY A 31 -3.38 2.57 -7.37
CA GLY A 31 -4.65 3.29 -7.23
C GLY A 31 -4.84 3.94 -5.86
N ASN A 32 -4.03 3.55 -4.87
CA ASN A 32 -3.98 4.15 -3.54
C ASN A 32 -2.70 4.98 -3.31
N ARG A 33 -1.86 5.19 -4.33
CA ARG A 33 -0.66 6.05 -4.28
C ARG A 33 0.29 5.68 -3.16
N ARG A 34 0.46 4.38 -2.92
CA ARG A 34 1.29 3.84 -1.84
C ARG A 34 2.02 2.57 -2.23
N VAL A 35 3.04 2.24 -1.46
CA VAL A 35 3.67 0.91 -1.46
C VAL A 35 3.36 0.23 -0.14
N LEU A 36 2.77 -0.96 -0.21
CA LEU A 36 2.55 -1.82 0.95
C LEU A 36 3.75 -2.76 1.12
N VAL A 37 4.17 -2.95 2.36
CA VAL A 37 5.31 -3.80 2.69
C VAL A 37 4.92 -4.82 3.76
N TRP A 38 5.21 -6.08 3.50
CA TRP A 38 5.20 -7.14 4.51
C TRP A 38 6.65 -7.54 4.81
N ASN A 39 6.99 -7.61 6.10
CA ASN A 39 8.33 -7.97 6.57
C ASN A 39 8.62 -9.46 6.41
N GLN A 40 7.58 -10.27 6.23
CA GLN A 40 7.64 -11.68 5.85
C GLN A 40 6.58 -11.95 4.77
N LEU A 41 6.70 -13.07 4.05
CA LEU A 41 5.63 -13.49 3.14
C LEU A 41 4.34 -13.74 3.93
N PRO A 42 3.19 -13.21 3.46
CA PRO A 42 1.90 -13.52 4.06
C PRO A 42 1.63 -15.02 4.05
N ASP A 43 1.14 -15.56 5.17
CA ASP A 43 0.77 -16.97 5.29
C ASP A 43 -0.74 -17.21 5.10
N SER A 44 -1.50 -16.13 5.02
CA SER A 44 -2.95 -16.14 4.97
C SER A 44 -3.48 -15.05 4.04
N ASN A 45 -4.59 -15.35 3.39
CA ASN A 45 -5.24 -14.40 2.49
C ASN A 45 -5.77 -13.20 3.30
N GLY A 46 -5.39 -11.99 2.87
CA GLY A 46 -5.83 -10.76 3.51
C GLY A 46 -5.05 -10.39 4.77
N GLN A 47 -3.86 -10.96 4.99
CA GLN A 47 -2.95 -10.48 6.02
C GLN A 47 -2.61 -9.00 5.79
N PRO A 48 -2.77 -8.13 6.81
CA PRO A 48 -2.41 -6.71 6.72
C PRO A 48 -0.93 -6.51 6.39
N ALA A 49 -0.61 -5.47 5.63
CA ALA A 49 0.76 -5.00 5.49
C ALA A 49 1.30 -4.46 6.82
N ASP A 50 2.60 -4.64 7.05
CA ASP A 50 3.28 -4.15 8.26
C ASP A 50 3.65 -2.66 8.15
N LEU A 51 3.87 -2.19 6.92
CA LEU A 51 4.31 -0.82 6.64
C LEU A 51 3.68 -0.30 5.34
N VAL A 52 3.47 1.01 5.31
CA VAL A 52 3.08 1.77 4.14
C VAL A 52 4.12 2.85 3.85
N LEU A 53 4.47 3.01 2.58
CA LEU A 53 5.33 4.09 2.10
C LEU A 53 4.54 4.98 1.14
N GLY A 54 4.81 6.29 1.18
CA GLY A 54 4.19 7.29 0.30
C GLY A 54 2.83 7.83 0.78
N GLN A 55 2.33 7.35 1.92
CA GLN A 55 1.12 7.85 2.60
C GLN A 55 1.38 7.90 4.12
N PRO A 56 0.70 8.78 4.87
CA PRO A 56 0.91 8.92 6.32
C PRO A 56 0.42 7.69 7.12
N ASP A 57 -0.57 6.97 6.60
CA ASP A 57 -1.14 5.79 7.24
C ASP A 57 -1.74 4.79 6.24
N MET A 58 -2.31 3.72 6.78
CA MET A 58 -2.89 2.60 6.01
C MET A 58 -4.24 2.94 5.35
N ARG A 59 -4.78 4.15 5.55
CA ARG A 59 -6.10 4.60 5.12
C ARG A 59 -6.03 5.76 4.12
N SER A 60 -5.00 6.61 4.21
CA SER A 60 -4.77 7.69 3.25
C SER A 60 -4.46 7.12 1.86
N ARG A 61 -5.02 7.78 0.84
CA ARG A 61 -4.89 7.40 -0.57
C ARG A 61 -4.87 8.59 -1.54
N ASN A 62 -4.91 9.81 -1.02
CA ASN A 62 -5.04 11.02 -1.83
C ASN A 62 -3.67 11.44 -2.39
N GLU A 63 -3.68 12.04 -3.58
CA GLU A 63 -2.52 12.75 -4.11
C GLU A 63 -2.04 13.80 -3.09
N ASN A 64 -0.74 13.83 -2.82
CA ASN A 64 -0.13 14.79 -1.89
C ASN A 64 -0.84 14.86 -0.51
N ASP A 65 -1.43 13.76 -0.06
CA ASP A 65 -2.27 13.71 1.16
C ASP A 65 -3.45 14.72 1.17
N GLY A 66 -3.92 15.10 -0.02
CA GLY A 66 -4.94 16.15 -0.21
C GLY A 66 -4.39 17.58 -0.19
N GLY A 67 -3.08 17.76 -0.03
CA GLY A 67 -2.40 19.04 -0.06
C GLY A 67 -2.00 19.51 -1.47
N PRO A 68 -1.56 20.77 -1.60
CA PRO A 68 -0.93 21.24 -2.83
C PRO A 68 0.40 20.50 -3.09
N PRO A 69 0.83 20.35 -4.34
CA PRO A 69 2.13 19.79 -4.65
C PRO A 69 3.24 20.65 -4.02
N SER A 70 4.11 20.04 -3.21
CA SER A 70 5.29 20.67 -2.65
C SER A 70 6.54 19.85 -2.98
N ALA A 71 7.67 20.53 -3.10
CA ALA A 71 9.00 19.92 -3.14
C ALA A 71 9.83 20.67 -2.10
N SER A 72 9.82 20.16 -0.87
CA SER A 72 10.69 20.62 0.22
C SER A 72 11.87 19.68 0.35
#